data_AF-A0A2G8MXU6-F1
#
_entry.id   AF-A0A2G8MXU6-F1
#
_cell.length_a   1.000
_cell.length_b   1.000
_cell.length_c   1.000
_cell.angle_alpha   90.00
_cell.angle_beta   90.00
_cell.angle_gamma   90.00
#
_symmetry.space_group_name_H-M   'P 1'
#
loop_
_entity.id
_entity.type
_entity.pdbx_description
1 polymer ?
#
loop_
_entity_poly.entity_id
_entity_poly.type
_entity_poly.pdbx_seq_one_letter_code
_entity_poly.pdbx_strand_id
1 'polypeptide(L)'
;MTSSPTVADVAAEAEFQLQAARDHLVWLAGLASAIRLSHLHDGGRNVEALAGLAKFLDDTGFSGVDSAIEDFRKIANDHAAPQKAASRDRGAGGAA
;
A
#
# COMPACT_ATOMS: atom_id res chain seq x y z
N MET A 1 -21.35 2.51 -17.19
CA MET A 1 -21.70 3.11 -15.89
C MET A 1 -20.90 2.37 -14.84
N THR A 2 -19.79 2.95 -14.38
CA THR A 2 -19.01 2.38 -13.28
C THR A 2 -19.66 2.87 -11.99
N SER A 3 -20.22 1.96 -11.19
CA SER A 3 -20.71 2.32 -9.85
C SER A 3 -19.54 2.77 -9.01
N SER A 4 -19.69 3.89 -8.31
CA SER A 4 -18.75 4.34 -7.29
C SER A 4 -18.56 3.25 -6.23
N PRO A 5 -17.31 2.88 -5.86
CA PRO A 5 -17.06 1.91 -4.81
C PRO A 5 -17.66 2.36 -3.47
N THR A 6 -18.24 1.41 -2.74
CA THR A 6 -18.77 1.66 -1.40
C THR A 6 -17.65 1.64 -0.36
N VAL A 7 -17.93 2.16 0.84
CA VAL A 7 -16.99 2.07 1.97
C VAL A 7 -16.62 0.62 2.29
N ALA A 8 -17.54 -0.33 2.11
CA ALA A 8 -17.28 -1.75 2.31
C ALA A 8 -16.30 -2.30 1.26
N ASP A 9 -16.42 -1.88 0.00
CA ASP A 9 -15.50 -2.30 -1.07
C ASP A 9 -14.08 -1.79 -0.80
N VAL A 10 -13.95 -0.53 -0.36
CA VAL A 10 -12.65 0.07 -0.01
C VAL A 10 -12.02 -0.63 1.21
N ALA A 11 -12.82 -0.98 2.21
CA ALA A 11 -12.35 -1.68 3.40
C ALA A 11 -11.88 -3.11 3.08
N ALA A 12 -12.60 -3.84 2.23
CA ALA A 12 -12.23 -5.17 1.78
C ALA A 12 -10.90 -5.14 0.98
N GLU A 13 -10.75 -4.16 0.09
CA GLU A 13 -9.50 -3.97 -0.66
C GLU A 13 -8.33 -3.64 0.27
N ALA A 14 -8.53 -2.75 1.25
CA ALA A 14 -7.51 -2.43 2.25
C ALA A 14 -7.08 -3.65 3.06
N GLU A 15 -8.03 -4.50 3.47
CA GLU A 15 -7.70 -5.75 4.17
C GLU A 15 -6.87 -6.69 3.28
N PHE A 16 -7.27 -6.88 2.02
CA PHE A 16 -6.54 -7.71 1.07
C PHE A 16 -5.09 -7.22 0.88
N GLN A 17 -4.91 -5.91 0.67
CA GLN A 17 -3.59 -5.30 0.51
C GLN A 17 -2.71 -5.48 1.77
N LEU A 18 -3.31 -5.39 2.98
CA LEU A 18 -2.60 -5.66 4.24
C LEU A 18 -2.18 -7.13 4.38
N GLN A 19 -3.03 -8.07 3.95
CA GLN A 19 -2.70 -9.49 3.95
C GLN A 19 -1.55 -9.80 2.97
N ALA A 20 -1.61 -9.25 1.76
CA ALA A 20 -0.53 -9.38 0.78
C ALA A 20 0.79 -8.79 1.30
N ALA A 21 0.75 -7.58 1.89
CA ALA A 21 1.92 -6.96 2.49
C ALA A 21 2.53 -7.81 3.61
N ARG A 22 1.69 -8.40 4.48
CA ARG A 22 2.14 -9.32 5.53
C ARG A 22 2.87 -10.52 4.94
N ASP A 23 2.32 -11.14 3.91
CA ASP A 23 2.93 -12.31 3.30
C ASP A 23 4.28 -11.95 2.66
N HIS A 24 4.39 -10.83 1.96
CA HIS A 24 5.67 -10.35 1.43
C HIS A 24 6.72 -10.12 2.52
N LEU A 25 6.33 -9.56 3.67
CA LEU A 25 7.25 -9.39 4.81
C LEU A 25 7.76 -10.74 5.34
N VAL A 26 6.91 -11.77 5.37
CA VAL A 26 7.31 -13.14 5.76
C VAL A 26 8.34 -13.70 4.77
N TRP A 27 8.11 -13.53 3.47
CA TRP A 27 9.07 -13.96 2.44
C TRP A 27 10.42 -13.24 2.55
N LEU A 28 10.41 -11.91 2.75
CA LEU A 28 11.64 -11.13 2.93
C LEU A 28 12.41 -11.54 4.19
N ALA A 29 11.71 -11.78 5.30
CA ALA A 29 12.33 -12.28 6.53
C ALA A 29 12.95 -13.68 6.34
N GLY A 30 12.27 -14.55 5.59
CA GLY A 30 12.79 -15.86 5.21
C GLY A 30 14.05 -15.76 4.35
N LEU A 31 14.06 -14.88 3.36
CA LEU A 31 15.20 -14.66 2.47
C LEU A 31 16.41 -14.08 3.22
N ALA A 32 16.19 -13.10 4.10
CA ALA A 32 17.24 -12.55 4.96
C ALA A 32 17.84 -13.62 5.88
N SER A 33 16.99 -14.50 6.41
CA SER A 33 17.42 -15.63 7.24
C SER A 33 18.24 -16.64 6.42
N ALA A 34 17.82 -16.94 5.18
CA ALA A 34 18.56 -17.83 4.28
C ALA A 34 19.95 -17.27 3.92
N ILE A 35 20.05 -15.97 3.64
CA ILE A 35 21.32 -15.28 3.40
C ILE A 35 22.24 -15.43 4.62
N ARG A 36 21.72 -15.16 5.81
CA ARG A 36 22.47 -15.33 7.07
C ARG A 36 22.93 -16.77 7.27
N LEU A 37 22.06 -17.75 7.07
CA LEU A 37 22.40 -19.17 7.23
C LEU A 37 23.44 -19.63 6.22
N SER A 38 23.34 -19.17 4.97
CA SER A 38 24.38 -19.42 3.96
C SER A 38 25.72 -18.88 4.43
N HIS A 39 25.77 -17.62 4.86
CA HIS A 39 27.00 -17.04 5.40
C HIS A 39 27.59 -17.84 6.57
N LEU A 40 26.76 -18.31 7.50
CA LEU A 40 27.20 -19.03 8.69
C LEU A 40 27.61 -20.49 8.45
N HIS A 41 26.96 -21.20 7.52
CA HIS A 41 27.08 -22.65 7.41
C HIS A 41 27.66 -23.16 6.09
N ASP A 42 27.54 -22.41 5.00
CA ASP A 42 28.03 -22.84 3.67
C ASP A 42 29.15 -21.94 3.13
N GLY A 43 29.70 -21.06 3.97
CA GLY A 43 30.74 -20.10 3.60
C GLY A 43 30.23 -18.96 2.72
N GLY A 44 28.91 -18.74 2.71
CA GLY A 44 28.28 -17.72 1.88
C GLY A 44 28.12 -18.13 0.42
N ARG A 45 28.18 -19.43 0.10
CA ARG A 45 28.08 -19.97 -1.26
C ARG A 45 26.86 -19.46 -2.02
N ASN A 46 25.74 -19.27 -1.32
CA ASN A 46 24.48 -18.89 -1.92
C ASN A 46 24.13 -17.40 -1.72
N VAL A 47 24.96 -16.63 -1.01
CA VAL A 47 24.65 -15.23 -0.64
C VAL A 47 24.41 -14.37 -1.87
N GLU A 48 25.22 -14.48 -2.92
CA GLU A 48 25.08 -13.67 -4.14
C GLU A 48 23.79 -14.00 -4.89
N ALA A 49 23.46 -15.28 -5.06
CA ALA A 49 22.22 -15.70 -5.71
C ALA A 49 20.98 -15.29 -4.92
N LEU A 50 21.01 -15.40 -3.59
CA LEU A 50 19.91 -15.00 -2.71
C LEU A 50 19.74 -13.47 -2.66
N ALA A 51 20.84 -12.71 -2.66
CA ALA A 51 20.78 -11.25 -2.78
C ALA A 51 20.27 -10.82 -4.17
N GLY A 52 20.67 -11.52 -5.21
CA GLY A 52 20.14 -11.34 -6.57
C GLY A 52 18.63 -11.61 -6.64
N LEU A 53 18.15 -12.65 -5.96
CA LEU A 53 16.72 -12.91 -5.83
C LEU A 53 16.01 -11.76 -5.09
N ALA A 54 16.55 -11.27 -3.97
CA ALA A 54 15.98 -10.14 -3.24
C ALA A 54 15.82 -8.92 -4.14
N LYS A 55 16.85 -8.61 -4.93
CA LYS A 55 16.85 -7.52 -5.90
C LYS A 55 15.84 -7.74 -7.02
N PHE A 56 15.78 -8.93 -7.59
CA PHE A 56 14.79 -9.24 -8.64
C PHE A 56 13.35 -9.07 -8.14
N LEU A 57 13.08 -9.48 -6.90
CA LEU A 57 11.78 -9.28 -6.29
C LEU A 57 11.46 -7.79 -6.18
N ASP A 58 12.39 -6.97 -5.65
CA ASP A 58 12.25 -5.51 -5.59
C ASP A 58 12.00 -4.89 -6.98
N ASP A 59 12.84 -5.22 -7.96
CA ASP A 59 12.78 -4.71 -9.34
C ASP A 59 11.46 -5.09 -10.06
N THR A 60 10.83 -6.21 -9.68
CA THR A 60 9.54 -6.65 -10.25
C THR A 60 8.34 -6.09 -9.49
N GLY A 61 8.58 -5.23 -8.50
CA GLY A 61 7.53 -4.62 -7.69
C GLY A 61 6.85 -5.67 -6.82
N PHE A 62 7.64 -6.50 -6.11
CA PHE A 62 7.27 -7.67 -5.29
C PHE A 62 5.96 -7.61 -4.51
N SER A 63 5.43 -6.41 -4.26
CA SER A 63 4.22 -6.20 -3.49
C SER A 63 3.13 -5.38 -4.16
N GLY A 64 3.37 -4.82 -5.36
CA GLY A 64 2.43 -3.92 -6.03
C GLY A 64 2.05 -2.69 -5.18
N VAL A 65 2.80 -2.41 -4.11
CA VAL A 65 2.44 -1.46 -3.06
C VAL A 65 2.26 -0.06 -3.62
N ASP A 66 3.09 0.37 -4.56
CA ASP A 66 2.96 1.68 -5.20
C ASP A 66 1.66 1.79 -6.01
N SER A 67 1.26 0.73 -6.71
CA SER A 67 -0.01 0.68 -7.43
C SER A 67 -1.20 0.72 -6.48
N ALA A 68 -1.14 -0.05 -5.39
CA ALA A 68 -2.18 -0.05 -4.36
C ALA A 68 -2.30 1.32 -3.67
N ILE A 69 -1.17 1.99 -3.37
CA ILE A 69 -1.15 3.36 -2.84
C ILE A 69 -1.82 4.33 -3.81
N GLU A 70 -1.53 4.21 -5.10
CA GLU A 70 -2.12 5.08 -6.12
C GLU A 70 -3.63 4.83 -6.27
N ASP A 71 -4.09 3.59 -6.16
CA ASP A 71 -5.51 3.27 -6.22
C ASP A 71 -6.27 3.76 -4.98
N PHE A 72 -5.70 3.61 -3.77
CA PHE A 72 -6.27 4.24 -2.57
C PHE A 72 -6.30 5.77 -2.68
N ARG A 73 -5.29 6.39 -3.30
CA ARG A 73 -5.25 7.84 -3.52
C ARG A 73 -6.36 8.28 -4.48
N LYS A 74 -6.61 7.55 -5.56
CA LYS A 74 -7.74 7.82 -6.48
C LYS A 74 -9.07 7.71 -5.76
N ILE A 75 -9.29 6.62 -5.01
CA ILE A 75 -10.50 6.41 -4.21
C ILE A 75 -10.72 7.58 -3.24
N ALA A 76 -9.66 8.01 -2.53
CA ALA A 76 -9.73 9.12 -1.59
C ALA A 76 -10.08 10.45 -2.27
N ASN A 77 -9.57 10.70 -3.47
CA ASN A 77 -9.88 11.91 -4.25
C ASN A 77 -11.30 11.89 -4.82
N ASP A 78 -11.76 10.75 -5.34
CA ASP A 78 -13.07 10.58 -5.97
C ASP A 78 -14.21 10.55 -4.94
N HIS A 79 -13.91 10.15 -3.70
CA HIS A 79 -14.87 10.04 -2.59
C HIS A 79 -14.60 11.01 -1.44
N ALA A 80 -13.79 12.04 -1.66
CA ALA A 80 -13.58 13.10 -0.69
C ALA A 80 -14.94 13.67 -0.25
N ALA A 81 -15.22 13.63 1.05
CA ALA A 81 -16.48 14.09 1.60
C ALA A 81 -16.79 15.51 1.09
N PRO A 82 -18.04 15.82 0.67
CA PRO A 82 -18.38 17.14 0.16
C PRO A 82 -18.01 18.17 1.22
N GLN A 83 -16.99 18.97 0.91
CA GLN A 83 -16.57 20.04 1.81
C GLN A 83 -17.76 20.99 1.93
N LYS A 84 -18.22 21.23 3.17
CA LYS A 84 -19.23 22.25 3.43
C LYS A 84 -18.79 23.52 2.70
N ALA A 85 -19.60 24.00 1.76
CA ALA A 85 -19.40 25.31 1.18
C ALA A 85 -19.22 26.27 2.35
N ALA A 86 -18.05 26.93 2.41
CA ALA A 86 -17.77 27.92 3.43
C ALA A 86 -18.96 28.87 3.43
N SER A 87 -19.76 28.79 4.49
CA SER A 87 -20.92 29.65 4.68
C SER A 87 -20.36 31.05 4.71
N ARG A 88 -20.45 31.76 3.57
CA ARG A 88 -20.29 33.21 3.55
C ARG A 88 -21.34 33.71 4.52
N ASP A 89 -20.83 34.12 5.67
CA ASP A 89 -21.58 34.72 6.74
C ASP A 89 -22.54 35.72 6.11
N ARG A 90 -23.83 35.37 6.17
CA ARG A 90 -24.91 36.17 5.62
C ARG A 90 -25.15 37.25 6.66
N GLY A 91 -24.21 38.21 6.70
CA GLY A 91 -24.24 39.37 7.56
C GLY A 91 -25.61 40.02 7.44
N ALA A 92 -26.28 40.06 8.59
CA ALA A 92 -27.66 40.46 8.78
C ALA A 92 -28.02 41.75 8.02
N GLY A 93 -28.95 41.61 7.07
CA GLY A 93 -29.92 42.66 6.80
C GLY A 93 -30.84 42.77 8.03
N GLY A 94 -30.44 43.57 9.00
CA GLY A 94 -31.29 44.00 10.10
C GLY A 94 -31.91 45.34 9.75
N ALA A 95 -33.15 45.33 9.30
CA ALA A 95 -33.98 46.52 9.23
C ALA A 95 -34.45 46.90 10.65
N ALA A 96 -34.20 48.16 11.04
CA ALA A 96 -35.07 49.00 11.86
C ALA A 96 -34.59 50.45 11.73
#